data_AF-A0A8J1YQE3-F1
#
_entry.id   AF-A0A8J1YQE3-F1
#
_cell.length_a   1.000
_cell.length_b   1.000
_cell.length_c   1.000
_cell.angle_alpha   90.00
_cell.angle_beta   90.00
_cell.angle_gamma   90.00
#
_symmetry.space_group_name_H-M   'P 1'
#
loop_
_entity.id
_entity.type
_entity.pdbx_description
1 polymer ?
#
loop_
_entity_poly.entity_id
_entity_poly.type
_entity_poly.pdbx_seq_one_letter_code
_entity_poly.pdbx_strand_id
1 'polypeptide(L)'
;MTTPPSIIVHATPSISPLPASEAESIYLASLLALACPGRWAITNVTWADNGGRLPYVTHLGNLIHPRHLVSLPEFEDPDERLSKGERAESMAWSAFVEQKVIDLVNHTLYSLPPNYAETTGKSHVENLKFPQNQYIPSRLRSLYQERLQHVGLWGMGGLSPGDEVENSRGVMDDAFVMGPAGTMAPKAWSGWRSGSEAAARRKKFGEEELIKIAKGVFEPLERRLGSTPYFFGDRPTALDLRLFAQLTLILSIQLVNPLLPNLLNSSFSTLVSHHDRVRSVLFPGESGSLPYVPQPERVATSWSEWFASAWSTEPKRDGRSASSKRAKDFRRARWMWFAGAGGAMMTYLLASGLVKLESGGNEELEDDEEEVEEDEEILVVEADFEEM
;
A
#
# COMPACT_ATOMS: atom_id res chain seq x y z
N MET A 1 30.74 12.66 23.26
CA MET A 1 29.36 13.11 23.04
C MET A 1 29.15 13.15 21.54
N THR A 2 28.45 12.17 20.98
CA THR A 2 28.09 12.17 19.55
C THR A 2 27.07 13.28 19.33
N THR A 3 27.35 14.22 18.43
CA THR A 3 26.38 15.24 18.04
C THR A 3 25.16 14.54 17.44
N PRO A 4 23.93 14.91 17.84
CA PRO A 4 22.73 14.30 17.25
C PRO A 4 22.72 14.57 15.74
N PRO A 5 22.27 13.60 14.93
CA PRO A 5 22.23 13.75 13.48
C PRO A 5 21.34 14.95 13.12
N SER A 6 21.86 15.86 12.30
CA SER A 6 21.13 17.07 11.90
C SER A 6 19.97 16.76 10.95
N ILE A 7 20.11 15.69 10.16
CA ILE A 7 19.14 15.27 9.14
C ILE A 7 18.56 13.93 9.56
N ILE A 8 17.23 13.79 9.53
CA ILE A 8 16.54 12.54 9.82
C ILE A 8 15.61 12.21 8.64
N VAL A 9 15.79 11.03 8.07
CA VAL A 9 14.91 10.43 7.07
C VAL A 9 13.86 9.61 7.79
N HIS A 10 12.61 10.00 7.65
CA HIS A 10 11.45 9.25 8.11
C HIS A 10 11.03 8.31 6.98
N ALA A 11 11.52 7.08 7.06
CA ALA A 11 11.35 6.05 6.04
C ALA A 11 10.07 5.23 6.27
N THR A 12 9.53 4.70 5.17
CA THR A 12 8.44 3.71 5.22
C THR A 12 8.80 2.50 6.08
N PRO A 13 7.82 1.76 6.62
CA PRO A 13 8.08 0.56 7.41
C PRO A 13 9.07 -0.39 6.75
N SER A 14 9.94 -1.00 7.56
CA SER A 14 10.97 -1.93 7.12
C SER A 14 10.41 -3.19 6.50
N ILE A 15 11.15 -3.78 5.56
CA ILE A 15 10.89 -5.09 4.99
C ILE A 15 12.17 -5.90 5.07
N SER A 16 12.22 -6.94 5.91
CA SER A 16 13.47 -7.68 6.14
C SER A 16 14.09 -8.20 4.84
N PRO A 17 15.40 -8.01 4.58
CA PRO A 17 16.43 -7.42 5.46
C PRO A 17 16.63 -5.89 5.30
N LEU A 18 15.80 -5.23 4.51
CA LEU A 18 15.92 -3.82 4.18
C LEU A 18 15.32 -2.91 5.27
N PRO A 19 15.87 -1.70 5.44
CA PRO A 19 15.36 -0.73 6.41
C PRO A 19 13.98 -0.17 6.06
N ALA A 20 13.58 -0.25 4.79
CA ALA A 20 12.38 0.39 4.27
C ALA A 20 11.77 -0.43 3.13
N SER A 21 10.43 -0.39 3.03
CA SER A 21 9.66 -1.11 2.01
C SER A 21 9.52 -0.38 0.67
N GLU A 22 9.66 0.95 0.64
CA GLU A 22 9.63 1.73 -0.60
C GLU A 22 11.02 2.12 -1.08
N ALA A 23 11.19 2.16 -2.41
CA ALA A 23 12.43 2.55 -3.05
C ALA A 23 12.77 4.03 -2.84
N GLU A 24 11.78 4.93 -2.71
CA GLU A 24 12.04 6.34 -2.41
C GLU A 24 12.76 6.51 -1.06
N SER A 25 12.40 5.70 -0.06
CA SER A 25 13.07 5.71 1.25
C SER A 25 14.53 5.27 1.13
N ILE A 26 14.77 4.21 0.34
CA ILE A 26 16.12 3.68 0.09
C ILE A 26 16.94 4.69 -0.72
N TYR A 27 16.34 5.37 -1.69
CA TYR A 27 16.96 6.41 -2.50
C TYR A 27 17.38 7.62 -1.65
N LEU A 28 16.54 8.10 -0.75
CA LEU A 28 16.89 9.20 0.15
C LEU A 28 18.01 8.81 1.12
N ALA A 29 17.97 7.59 1.65
CA ALA A 29 19.03 7.07 2.51
C ALA A 29 20.35 6.95 1.74
N SER A 30 20.34 6.45 0.51
CA SER A 30 21.54 6.32 -0.32
C SER A 30 22.09 7.68 -0.76
N LEU A 31 21.21 8.63 -1.09
CA LEU A 31 21.58 9.99 -1.43
C LEU A 31 22.28 10.69 -0.27
N LEU A 32 21.73 10.61 0.94
CA LEU A 32 22.33 11.23 2.13
C LEU A 32 23.58 10.49 2.62
N ALA A 33 23.65 9.17 2.43
CA ALA A 33 24.87 8.39 2.67
C ALA A 33 26.03 8.89 1.81
N LEU A 34 25.75 9.23 0.54
CA LEU A 34 26.74 9.75 -0.39
C LEU A 34 27.04 11.24 -0.19
N ALA A 35 26.01 12.08 -0.01
CA ALA A 35 26.12 13.54 0.00
C ALA A 35 26.50 14.14 1.36
N CYS A 36 26.16 13.48 2.47
CA CYS A 36 26.36 13.99 3.84
C CYS A 36 26.77 12.88 4.82
N PRO A 37 27.89 12.17 4.60
CA PRO A 37 28.28 11.05 5.46
C PRO A 37 28.39 11.46 6.93
N GLY A 38 27.74 10.71 7.83
CA GLY A 38 27.79 10.91 9.28
C GLY A 38 26.88 12.00 9.87
N ARG A 39 26.12 12.74 9.05
CA ARG A 39 25.21 13.83 9.53
C ARG A 39 23.72 13.52 9.41
N TRP A 40 23.40 12.34 8.91
CA TRP A 40 22.04 11.87 8.71
C TRP A 40 21.75 10.61 9.53
N ALA A 41 20.47 10.36 9.77
CA ALA A 41 19.95 9.13 10.33
C ALA A 41 18.65 8.72 9.65
N ILE A 42 18.32 7.43 9.73
CA ILE A 42 17.05 6.86 9.29
C ILE A 42 16.21 6.48 10.51
N THR A 43 14.91 6.72 10.43
CA THR A 43 13.93 6.28 11.41
C THR A 43 12.73 5.70 10.69
N ASN A 44 12.13 4.67 11.27
CA ASN A 44 10.97 4.01 10.68
C ASN A 44 9.70 4.67 11.22
N VAL A 45 8.86 5.13 10.30
CA VAL A 45 7.56 5.73 10.62
C VAL A 45 6.42 4.80 10.27
N THR A 46 5.27 5.05 10.90
CA THR A 46 4.02 4.38 10.56
C THR A 46 3.39 5.05 9.34
N TRP A 47 2.61 4.31 8.55
CA TRP A 47 1.89 4.84 7.39
C TRP A 47 0.91 5.98 7.70
N ALA A 48 0.57 6.20 8.98
CA ALA A 48 -0.29 7.31 9.41
C ALA A 48 0.48 8.64 9.58
N ASP A 49 1.82 8.59 9.63
CA ASP A 49 2.66 9.76 9.86
C ASP A 49 2.67 10.71 8.66
N ASN A 50 2.81 12.02 8.94
CA ASN A 50 2.82 13.09 7.92
C ASN A 50 1.60 13.04 6.97
N GLY A 51 0.43 12.59 7.47
CA GLY A 51 -0.78 12.45 6.66
C GLY A 51 -0.68 11.37 5.56
N GLY A 52 0.20 10.38 5.75
CA GLY A 52 0.46 9.31 4.77
C GLY A 52 1.41 9.71 3.64
N ARG A 53 2.08 10.86 3.75
CA ARG A 53 3.11 11.29 2.78
C ARG A 53 4.48 10.81 3.26
N LEU A 54 4.77 9.55 2.95
CA LEU A 54 6.06 8.92 3.18
C LEU A 54 6.78 8.69 1.85
N PRO A 55 8.12 8.63 1.86
CA PRO A 55 9.02 9.09 2.93
C PRO A 55 9.08 10.63 3.03
N TYR A 56 9.58 11.14 4.16
CA TYR A 56 9.87 12.57 4.31
C TYR A 56 11.17 12.82 5.09
N VAL A 57 11.75 14.01 4.93
CA VAL A 57 13.04 14.38 5.56
C VAL A 57 12.83 15.56 6.50
N THR A 58 13.44 15.49 7.68
CA THR A 58 13.49 16.62 8.63
C THR A 58 14.93 17.03 8.90
N HIS A 59 15.21 18.33 8.93
CA HIS A 59 16.48 18.88 9.36
C HIS A 59 16.27 19.73 10.60
N LEU A 60 16.96 19.40 11.71
CA LEU A 60 16.79 20.06 13.01
C LEU A 60 15.31 20.13 13.45
N GLY A 61 14.53 19.08 13.15
CA GLY A 61 13.10 18.99 13.46
C GLY A 61 12.15 19.67 12.45
N ASN A 62 12.66 20.40 11.46
CA ASN A 62 11.84 21.05 10.44
C ASN A 62 11.70 20.19 9.20
N LEU A 63 10.48 20.07 8.68
CA LEU A 63 10.20 19.34 7.43
C LEU A 63 10.88 20.03 6.24
N ILE A 64 11.61 19.26 5.44
CA ILE A 64 12.27 19.73 4.22
C ILE A 64 11.74 18.96 3.02
N HIS A 65 11.36 19.69 1.97
CA HIS A 65 11.02 19.09 0.69
C HIS A 65 12.30 18.60 -0.02
N PRO A 66 12.31 17.41 -0.67
CA PRO A 66 13.49 16.86 -1.35
C PRO A 66 14.26 17.83 -2.26
N ARG A 67 13.55 18.67 -3.04
CA ARG A 67 14.12 19.75 -3.85
C ARG A 67 15.07 20.72 -3.12
N HIS A 68 14.95 20.85 -1.80
CA HIS A 68 15.76 21.76 -0.99
C HIS A 68 16.92 21.04 -0.29
N LEU A 69 17.11 19.73 -0.49
CA LEU A 69 18.25 19.00 0.09
C LEU A 69 19.58 19.58 -0.40
N VAL A 70 19.66 19.97 -1.68
CA VAL A 70 20.86 20.59 -2.28
C VAL A 70 21.24 21.92 -1.61
N SER A 71 20.30 22.58 -0.93
CA SER A 71 20.56 23.83 -0.21
C SER A 71 21.06 23.63 1.23
N LEU A 72 21.20 22.39 1.70
CA LEU A 72 21.68 22.11 3.04
C LEU A 72 23.19 22.38 3.17
N PRO A 73 23.64 22.85 4.35
CA PRO A 73 25.06 23.11 4.57
C PRO A 73 25.85 21.80 4.52
N GLU A 74 26.93 21.77 3.74
CA GLU A 74 27.79 20.60 3.51
C GLU A 74 27.07 19.43 2.82
N PHE A 75 26.06 19.73 1.99
CA PHE A 75 25.52 18.77 1.03
C PHE A 75 26.37 18.76 -0.24
N GLU A 76 27.08 17.65 -0.47
CA GLU A 76 27.81 17.44 -1.72
C GLU A 76 26.87 16.84 -2.76
N ASP A 77 26.56 17.60 -3.82
CA ASP A 77 25.69 17.12 -4.89
C ASP A 77 26.42 16.05 -5.72
N PRO A 78 25.93 14.79 -5.78
CA PRO A 78 26.56 13.73 -6.57
C PRO A 78 26.64 14.06 -8.06
N ASP A 79 25.77 14.94 -8.55
CA ASP A 79 25.69 15.36 -9.93
C ASP A 79 26.47 16.68 -10.19
N GLU A 80 27.16 17.23 -9.18
CA GLU A 80 27.88 18.51 -9.30
C GLU A 80 28.89 18.47 -10.45
N ARG A 81 29.62 17.36 -10.55
CA ARG A 81 30.67 17.10 -11.56
C ARG A 81 30.16 16.93 -12.99
N LEU A 82 28.85 16.72 -13.18
CA LEU A 82 28.28 16.45 -14.50
C LEU A 82 28.21 17.73 -15.33
N SER A 83 28.59 17.62 -16.61
CA SER A 83 28.39 18.69 -17.58
C SER A 83 26.89 18.95 -17.82
N LYS A 84 26.55 20.11 -18.38
CA LYS A 84 25.14 20.46 -18.66
C LYS A 84 24.43 19.43 -19.55
N GLY A 85 25.17 18.83 -20.50
CA GLY A 85 24.64 17.75 -21.36
C GLY A 85 24.38 16.48 -20.56
N GLU A 86 25.35 16.04 -19.77
CA GLU A 86 25.22 14.85 -18.92
C GLU A 86 24.11 14.99 -17.88
N ARG A 87 23.90 16.19 -17.32
CA ARG A 87 22.78 16.46 -16.41
C ARG A 87 21.43 16.30 -17.11
N ALA A 88 21.29 16.77 -18.34
CA ALA A 88 20.07 16.58 -19.13
C ALA A 88 19.83 15.10 -19.44
N GLU A 89 20.88 14.35 -19.78
CA GLU A 89 20.81 12.90 -19.95
C GLU A 89 20.44 12.18 -18.64
N SER A 90 21.06 12.55 -17.52
CA SER A 90 20.79 11.99 -16.19
C SER A 90 19.32 12.15 -15.82
N MET A 91 18.75 13.33 -16.08
CA MET A 91 17.33 13.59 -15.87
C MET A 91 16.44 12.74 -16.78
N ALA A 92 16.79 12.58 -18.06
CA ALA A 92 16.04 11.75 -18.99
C ALA A 92 16.04 10.27 -18.57
N TRP A 93 17.20 9.74 -18.17
CA TRP A 93 17.32 8.37 -17.68
C TRP A 93 16.65 8.18 -16.32
N SER A 94 16.68 9.18 -15.44
CA SER A 94 15.95 9.15 -14.17
C SER A 94 14.44 9.05 -14.40
N ALA A 95 13.91 9.83 -15.35
CA ALA A 95 12.51 9.72 -15.77
C ALA A 95 12.20 8.35 -16.39
N PHE A 96 13.13 7.76 -17.15
CA PHE A 96 12.97 6.40 -17.69
C PHE A 96 12.87 5.36 -16.57
N VAL A 97 13.75 5.42 -15.55
CA VAL A 97 13.69 4.54 -14.37
C VAL A 97 12.36 4.73 -13.65
N GLU A 98 11.93 5.97 -13.43
CA GLU A 98 10.68 6.31 -12.75
C GLU A 98 9.43 5.81 -13.47
N GLN A 99 9.44 5.79 -14.80
CA GLN A 99 8.29 5.39 -15.61
C GLN A 99 8.27 3.89 -15.95
N LYS A 100 9.42 3.21 -15.97
CA LYS A 100 9.50 1.83 -16.47
C LYS A 100 9.95 0.83 -15.42
N VAL A 101 11.04 1.14 -14.72
CA VAL A 101 11.61 0.23 -13.72
C VAL A 101 10.70 0.16 -12.50
N ILE A 102 10.19 1.31 -12.04
CA ILE A 102 9.25 1.39 -10.90
C ILE A 102 8.01 0.52 -11.15
N ASP A 103 7.47 0.54 -12.37
CA ASP A 103 6.26 -0.21 -12.69
C ASP A 103 6.50 -1.72 -12.64
N LEU A 104 7.66 -2.20 -13.09
CA LEU A 104 8.05 -3.61 -12.99
C LEU A 104 8.31 -4.06 -11.56
N VAL A 105 8.96 -3.21 -10.75
CA VAL A 105 9.20 -3.47 -9.32
C VAL A 105 7.86 -3.56 -8.58
N ASN A 106 6.99 -2.57 -8.78
CA ASN A 106 5.69 -2.52 -8.13
C ASN A 106 4.78 -3.67 -8.58
N HIS A 107 4.82 -4.07 -9.85
CA HIS A 107 4.14 -5.27 -10.31
C HIS A 107 4.59 -6.50 -9.53
N THR A 108 5.91 -6.68 -9.40
CA THR A 108 6.49 -7.82 -8.69
C THR A 108 6.10 -7.86 -7.22
N LEU A 109 6.00 -6.71 -6.55
CA LEU A 109 5.72 -6.61 -5.11
C LEU A 109 4.21 -6.60 -4.77
N TYR A 110 3.37 -5.93 -5.57
CA TYR A 110 1.96 -5.67 -5.25
C TYR A 110 0.95 -6.40 -6.13
N SER A 111 1.30 -6.67 -7.38
CA SER A 111 0.39 -7.36 -8.31
C SER A 111 0.49 -8.87 -8.17
N LEU A 112 1.70 -9.42 -8.01
CA LEU A 112 1.90 -10.86 -7.91
C LEU A 112 1.38 -11.38 -6.56
N PRO A 113 0.37 -12.27 -6.56
CA PRO A 113 -0.25 -12.77 -5.33
C PRO A 113 0.73 -13.41 -4.33
N PRO A 114 1.65 -14.31 -4.77
CA PRO A 114 2.54 -14.97 -3.81
C PRO A 114 3.53 -13.99 -3.18
N ASN A 115 3.92 -12.93 -3.89
CA ASN A 115 4.83 -11.93 -3.36
C ASN A 115 4.11 -10.98 -2.40
N TYR A 116 2.97 -10.42 -2.81
CA TYR A 116 2.25 -9.48 -1.95
C TYR A 116 1.78 -10.13 -0.65
N ALA A 117 1.18 -11.33 -0.71
CA ALA A 117 0.62 -11.99 0.45
C ALA A 117 1.69 -12.43 1.47
N GLU A 118 2.87 -12.85 1.01
CA GLU A 118 3.90 -13.45 1.87
C GLU A 118 5.03 -12.50 2.26
N THR A 119 5.30 -11.43 1.51
CA THR A 119 6.39 -10.50 1.80
C THR A 119 5.88 -9.10 2.10
N THR A 120 5.38 -8.42 1.08
CA THR A 120 5.10 -6.97 1.12
C THR A 120 3.93 -6.67 2.06
N GLY A 121 2.79 -7.33 1.88
CA GLY A 121 1.59 -7.12 2.68
C GLY A 121 1.79 -7.48 4.16
N LYS A 122 2.53 -8.55 4.46
CA LYS A 122 2.86 -8.92 5.86
C LYS A 122 3.70 -7.85 6.53
N SER A 123 4.76 -7.37 5.88
CA SER A 123 5.63 -6.32 6.42
C SER A 123 4.88 -5.00 6.68
N HIS A 124 3.90 -4.66 5.84
CA HIS A 124 3.11 -3.45 6.00
C HIS A 124 2.15 -3.48 7.18
N VAL A 125 1.67 -4.67 7.56
CA VAL A 125 0.72 -4.84 8.66
C VAL A 125 1.41 -4.98 10.02
N GLU A 126 2.67 -5.43 10.05
CA GLU A 126 3.41 -5.77 11.29
C GLU A 126 3.40 -4.65 12.34
N ASN A 127 3.57 -3.40 11.91
CA ASN A 127 3.62 -2.22 12.79
C ASN A 127 2.29 -1.46 12.91
N LEU A 128 1.21 -1.97 12.30
CA LEU A 128 -0.10 -1.33 12.30
C LEU A 128 -1.01 -1.93 13.37
N LYS A 129 -1.66 -1.06 14.13
CA LYS A 129 -2.70 -1.45 15.09
C LYS A 129 -4.08 -1.29 14.46
N PHE A 130 -5.08 -1.98 15.00
CA PHE A 130 -6.47 -1.73 14.62
C PHE A 130 -6.84 -0.26 14.93
N PRO A 131 -7.63 0.43 14.07
CA PRO A 131 -8.23 -0.03 12.81
C PRO A 131 -7.33 0.13 11.57
N GLN A 132 -6.14 0.70 11.73
CA GLN A 132 -5.22 1.04 10.64
C GLN A 132 -4.78 -0.18 9.82
N ASN A 133 -4.58 -1.31 10.48
CA ASN A 133 -4.21 -2.57 9.83
C ASN A 133 -5.27 -3.10 8.83
N GLN A 134 -6.53 -2.64 8.89
CA GLN A 134 -7.59 -3.09 7.98
C GLN A 134 -7.64 -2.27 6.69
N TYR A 135 -7.52 -0.94 6.77
CA TYR A 135 -7.71 -0.07 5.59
C TYR A 135 -6.41 0.36 4.91
N ILE A 136 -5.29 0.46 5.63
CA ILE A 136 -4.03 0.95 5.06
C ILE A 136 -3.48 0.02 3.98
N PRO A 137 -3.36 -1.32 4.20
CA PRO A 137 -2.81 -2.20 3.16
C PRO A 137 -3.66 -2.20 1.89
N SER A 138 -4.99 -2.18 2.03
CA SER A 138 -5.93 -2.12 0.90
C SER A 138 -5.78 -0.80 0.13
N ARG A 139 -5.71 0.33 0.84
CA ARG A 139 -5.48 1.65 0.23
C ARG A 139 -4.13 1.74 -0.48
N LEU A 140 -3.07 1.20 0.13
CA LEU A 140 -1.74 1.22 -0.47
C LEU A 140 -1.72 0.37 -1.75
N ARG A 141 -2.32 -0.82 -1.69
CA ARG A 141 -2.43 -1.70 -2.85
C ARG A 141 -3.27 -1.07 -3.97
N SER A 142 -4.36 -0.37 -3.65
CA SER A 142 -5.19 0.30 -4.66
C SER A 142 -4.43 1.42 -5.39
N LEU A 143 -3.56 2.17 -4.69
CA LEU A 143 -2.72 3.21 -5.32
C LEU A 143 -1.78 2.62 -6.39
N TYR A 144 -1.14 1.49 -6.11
CA TYR A 144 -0.29 0.82 -7.09
C TYR A 144 -1.11 0.14 -8.19
N GLN A 145 -2.27 -0.42 -7.84
CA GLN A 145 -3.18 -1.05 -8.78
C GLN A 145 -3.64 -0.06 -9.87
N GLU A 146 -4.07 1.14 -9.51
CA GLU A 146 -4.52 2.16 -10.48
C GLU A 146 -3.43 2.45 -11.53
N ARG A 147 -2.19 2.67 -11.07
CA ARG A 147 -1.05 2.92 -11.96
C ARG A 147 -0.71 1.71 -12.83
N LEU A 148 -0.68 0.50 -12.26
CA LEU A 148 -0.32 -0.72 -12.98
C LEU A 148 -1.40 -1.18 -13.96
N GLN A 149 -2.68 -0.92 -13.65
CA GLN A 149 -3.79 -1.17 -14.57
C GLN A 149 -3.69 -0.27 -15.80
N HIS A 150 -3.37 1.02 -15.61
CA HIS A 150 -3.17 1.95 -16.73
C HIS A 150 -2.03 1.51 -17.66
N VAL A 151 -0.95 0.94 -17.11
CA VAL A 151 0.19 0.44 -17.90
C VAL A 151 -0.08 -0.97 -18.46
N GLY A 152 -1.14 -1.65 -18.01
CA GLY A 152 -1.48 -3.01 -18.43
C GLY A 152 -0.62 -4.09 -17.78
N LEU A 153 0.07 -3.79 -16.68
CA LEU A 153 0.88 -4.77 -15.94
C LEU A 153 0.07 -5.47 -14.85
N TRP A 154 -1.01 -4.88 -14.35
CA TRP A 154 -1.81 -5.47 -13.27
C TRP A 154 -2.37 -6.85 -13.64
N GLY A 155 -2.07 -7.85 -12.83
CA GLY A 155 -2.51 -9.23 -13.01
C GLY A 155 -1.69 -10.06 -14.00
N MET A 156 -0.66 -9.48 -14.63
CA MET A 156 0.25 -10.23 -15.49
C MET A 156 1.06 -11.25 -14.67
N GLY A 157 1.14 -12.49 -15.13
CA GLY A 157 1.83 -13.56 -14.41
C GLY A 157 1.08 -14.10 -13.18
N GLY A 158 -0.20 -13.76 -13.02
CA GLY A 158 -1.09 -14.28 -11.99
C GLY A 158 -1.86 -13.18 -11.27
N LEU A 159 -3.13 -13.46 -10.98
CA LEU A 159 -4.05 -12.57 -10.26
C LEU A 159 -4.34 -13.14 -8.88
N SER A 160 -4.64 -12.28 -7.90
CA SER A 160 -5.04 -12.80 -6.58
C SER A 160 -6.43 -13.40 -6.70
N PRO A 161 -6.81 -14.38 -5.86
CA PRO A 161 -8.13 -15.01 -5.96
C PRO A 161 -9.30 -14.02 -5.96
N GLY A 162 -9.20 -12.91 -5.21
CA GLY A 162 -10.20 -11.82 -5.25
C GLY A 162 -10.27 -11.13 -6.61
N ASP A 163 -9.12 -10.76 -7.18
CA ASP A 163 -9.01 -10.10 -8.48
C ASP A 163 -9.39 -11.06 -9.64
N GLU A 164 -9.15 -12.37 -9.47
CA GLU A 164 -9.60 -13.41 -10.39
C GLU A 164 -11.12 -13.52 -10.42
N VAL A 165 -11.79 -13.41 -9.26
CA VAL A 165 -13.25 -13.45 -9.17
C VAL A 165 -13.88 -12.22 -9.80
N GLU A 166 -13.32 -11.03 -9.60
CA GLU A 166 -13.81 -9.81 -10.27
C GLU A 166 -13.62 -9.89 -11.80
N ASN A 167 -12.45 -10.32 -12.26
CA ASN A 167 -12.23 -10.56 -13.68
C ASN A 167 -13.15 -11.66 -14.22
N SER A 168 -13.38 -12.74 -13.46
CA SER A 168 -14.26 -13.83 -13.86
C SER A 168 -15.73 -13.39 -13.87
N ARG A 169 -16.17 -12.51 -12.98
CA ARG A 169 -17.52 -11.92 -13.01
C ARG A 169 -17.75 -11.16 -14.31
N GLY A 170 -16.79 -10.36 -14.76
CA GLY A 170 -16.85 -9.72 -16.08
C GLY A 170 -16.82 -10.72 -17.25
N VAL A 171 -16.22 -11.91 -17.07
CA VAL A 171 -16.21 -12.99 -18.07
C VAL A 171 -17.47 -13.86 -18.03
N MET A 172 -18.18 -13.94 -16.89
CA MET A 172 -19.47 -14.64 -16.81
C MET A 172 -20.55 -13.91 -17.65
N ASP A 173 -20.42 -12.59 -17.80
CA ASP A 173 -21.22 -11.83 -18.77
C ASP A 173 -20.91 -12.24 -20.24
N ASP A 174 -19.72 -12.79 -20.49
CA ASP A 174 -19.24 -13.33 -21.77
C ASP A 174 -19.36 -14.87 -21.87
N ALA A 175 -20.08 -15.50 -20.93
CA ALA A 175 -20.34 -16.95 -20.92
C ALA A 175 -21.40 -17.38 -21.93
N PHE A 176 -22.05 -16.43 -22.62
CA PHE A 176 -23.03 -16.68 -23.66
C PHE A 176 -22.43 -16.36 -25.03
N VAL A 177 -22.36 -17.36 -25.91
CA VAL A 177 -21.93 -17.15 -27.30
C VAL A 177 -23.14 -16.78 -28.15
N MET A 178 -23.06 -15.65 -28.87
CA MET A 178 -24.10 -15.24 -29.81
C MET A 178 -23.96 -16.01 -31.13
N GLY A 179 -24.97 -16.78 -31.48
CA GLY A 179 -25.05 -17.48 -32.76
C GLY A 179 -25.37 -16.53 -33.93
N PRO A 180 -25.25 -17.01 -35.19
CA PRO A 180 -25.52 -16.21 -36.40
C PRO A 180 -26.93 -15.60 -36.49
N ALA A 181 -27.87 -16.09 -35.67
CA ALA A 181 -29.26 -15.63 -35.58
C ALA A 181 -29.56 -14.82 -34.29
N GLY A 182 -28.54 -14.42 -33.53
CA GLY A 182 -28.72 -13.69 -32.26
C GLY A 182 -29.07 -14.57 -31.06
N THR A 183 -29.06 -15.90 -31.20
CA THR A 183 -29.32 -16.83 -30.10
C THR A 183 -28.13 -16.88 -29.14
N MET A 184 -28.38 -16.70 -27.84
CA MET A 184 -27.37 -16.87 -26.80
C MET A 184 -27.35 -18.33 -26.33
N ALA A 185 -26.24 -19.03 -26.57
CA ALA A 185 -26.04 -20.37 -26.03
C ALA A 185 -24.99 -20.32 -24.90
N PRO A 186 -25.22 -21.01 -23.76
CA PRO A 186 -24.20 -21.12 -22.72
C PRO A 186 -22.98 -21.84 -23.30
N LYS A 187 -21.80 -21.28 -23.08
CA LYS A 187 -20.53 -21.89 -23.50
C LYS A 187 -20.39 -23.26 -22.85
N ALA A 188 -20.09 -24.28 -23.65
CA ALA A 188 -20.04 -25.67 -23.20
C ALA A 188 -19.13 -25.84 -21.96
N TRP A 189 -19.66 -26.50 -20.93
CA TRP A 189 -18.98 -26.79 -19.66
C TRP A 189 -17.62 -27.44 -19.91
N SER A 190 -16.55 -26.68 -19.72
CA SER A 190 -15.20 -27.25 -19.67
C SER A 190 -14.99 -27.73 -18.24
N GLY A 191 -14.78 -29.04 -18.05
CA GLY A 191 -14.86 -29.73 -16.75
C GLY A 191 -14.13 -29.06 -15.56
N TRP A 192 -14.36 -29.54 -14.34
CA TRP A 192 -13.85 -28.96 -13.07
C TRP A 192 -12.35 -28.60 -13.05
N ARG A 193 -11.51 -29.32 -13.82
CA ARG A 193 -10.06 -29.04 -13.97
C ARG A 193 -9.69 -28.01 -15.04
N SER A 194 -10.59 -27.74 -15.99
CA SER A 194 -10.35 -26.84 -17.11
C SER A 194 -10.04 -25.41 -16.67
N GLY A 195 -10.72 -24.92 -15.62
CA GLY A 195 -10.44 -23.60 -15.04
C GLY A 195 -9.02 -23.48 -14.47
N SER A 196 -8.57 -24.51 -13.75
CA SER A 196 -7.22 -24.57 -13.18
C SER A 196 -6.14 -24.65 -14.26
N GLU A 197 -6.34 -25.46 -15.30
CA GLU A 197 -5.39 -25.58 -16.42
C GLU A 197 -5.35 -24.31 -17.28
N ALA A 198 -6.50 -23.66 -17.50
CA ALA A 198 -6.57 -22.38 -18.20
C ALA A 198 -5.91 -21.26 -17.40
N ALA A 199 -6.11 -21.21 -16.08
CA ALA A 199 -5.41 -20.27 -15.20
C ALA A 199 -3.89 -20.49 -15.22
N ALA A 200 -3.43 -21.75 -15.14
CA ALA A 200 -2.02 -22.08 -15.23
C ALA A 200 -1.39 -21.67 -16.59
N ARG A 201 -2.12 -21.86 -17.70
CA ARG A 201 -1.68 -21.40 -19.03
C ARG A 201 -1.60 -19.88 -19.12
N ARG A 202 -2.62 -19.16 -18.63
CA ARG A 202 -2.62 -17.68 -18.58
C ARG A 202 -1.47 -17.16 -17.74
N LYS A 203 -1.22 -17.80 -16.59
CA LYS A 203 -0.09 -17.49 -15.72
C LYS A 203 1.24 -17.59 -16.48
N LYS A 204 1.53 -18.75 -17.10
CA LYS A 204 2.76 -18.97 -17.86
C LYS A 204 2.93 -17.97 -19.01
N PHE A 205 1.87 -17.73 -19.78
CA PHE A 205 1.89 -16.74 -20.86
C PHE A 205 2.18 -15.33 -20.31
N GLY A 206 1.54 -14.94 -19.20
CA GLY A 206 1.80 -13.66 -18.55
C GLY A 206 3.22 -13.52 -17.99
N GLU A 207 3.80 -14.61 -17.48
CA GLU A 207 5.20 -14.65 -17.04
C GLU A 207 6.17 -14.47 -18.23
N GLU A 208 5.92 -15.14 -19.36
CA GLU A 208 6.71 -14.96 -20.59
C GLU A 208 6.63 -13.54 -21.14
N GLU A 209 5.43 -12.95 -21.16
CA GLU A 209 5.23 -11.59 -21.62
C GLU A 209 5.89 -10.58 -20.68
N LEU A 210 5.79 -10.79 -19.36
CA LEU A 210 6.50 -9.99 -18.37
C LEU A 210 8.02 -10.05 -18.58
N ILE A 211 8.57 -11.22 -18.89
CA ILE A 211 10.00 -11.37 -19.21
C ILE A 211 10.38 -10.54 -20.43
N LYS A 212 9.56 -10.55 -21.50
CA LYS A 212 9.82 -9.73 -22.70
C LYS A 212 9.80 -8.24 -22.38
N ILE A 213 8.80 -7.77 -21.63
CA ILE A 213 8.70 -6.36 -21.22
C ILE A 213 9.90 -5.98 -20.34
N ALA A 214 10.24 -6.81 -19.35
CA ALA A 214 11.37 -6.57 -18.47
C ALA A 214 12.68 -6.46 -19.27
N LYS A 215 12.91 -7.37 -20.24
CA LYS A 215 14.06 -7.25 -21.15
C LYS A 215 14.07 -5.92 -21.91
N GLY A 216 12.93 -5.52 -22.47
CA GLY A 216 12.80 -4.23 -23.15
C GLY A 216 13.09 -3.00 -22.27
N VAL A 217 12.91 -3.12 -20.94
CA VAL A 217 13.22 -2.04 -19.98
C VAL A 217 14.69 -2.07 -19.53
N PHE A 218 15.26 -3.25 -19.26
CA PHE A 218 16.62 -3.37 -18.73
C PHE A 218 17.71 -3.34 -19.81
N GLU A 219 17.44 -3.80 -21.04
CA GLU A 219 18.42 -3.76 -22.14
C GLU A 219 18.91 -2.32 -22.47
N PRO A 220 18.05 -1.27 -22.53
CA PRO A 220 18.52 0.10 -22.69
C PRO A 220 19.44 0.57 -21.55
N LEU A 221 19.13 0.19 -20.30
CA LEU A 221 19.93 0.56 -19.13
C LEU A 221 21.29 -0.13 -19.15
N GLU A 222 21.32 -1.43 -19.44
CA GLU A 222 22.57 -2.19 -19.58
C GLU A 222 23.42 -1.63 -20.72
N ARG A 223 22.81 -1.34 -21.88
CA ARG A 223 23.52 -0.72 -23.01
C ARG A 223 24.08 0.65 -22.65
N ARG A 224 23.35 1.44 -21.86
CA ARG A 224 23.79 2.77 -21.42
C ARG A 224 24.91 2.70 -20.38
N LEU A 225 24.88 1.71 -19.49
CA LEU A 225 25.94 1.47 -18.51
C LEU A 225 27.21 0.96 -19.19
N GLY A 226 27.08 0.06 -20.17
CA GLY A 226 28.19 -0.50 -20.92
C GLY A 226 29.22 -1.16 -20.00
N SER A 227 30.49 -0.81 -20.19
CA SER A 227 31.62 -1.30 -19.37
C SER A 227 32.00 -0.38 -18.21
N THR A 228 31.29 0.74 -18.04
CA THR A 228 31.60 1.72 -16.99
C THR A 228 31.10 1.24 -15.63
N PRO A 229 31.77 1.60 -14.52
CA PRO A 229 31.32 1.18 -13.20
C PRO A 229 29.99 1.83 -12.81
N TYR A 230 29.74 3.08 -13.25
CA TYR A 230 28.53 3.89 -13.05
C TYR A 230 28.14 4.63 -14.33
N PHE A 231 26.89 5.10 -14.45
CA PHE A 231 26.37 5.68 -15.69
C PHE A 231 27.17 6.86 -16.27
N PHE A 232 27.83 7.65 -15.42
CA PHE A 232 28.62 8.81 -15.83
C PHE A 232 30.07 8.73 -15.33
N GLY A 233 30.70 7.57 -15.44
CA GLY A 233 32.12 7.38 -15.13
C GLY A 233 32.36 6.64 -13.82
N ASP A 234 33.33 7.11 -13.02
CA ASP A 234 33.91 6.32 -11.91
C ASP A 234 33.28 6.57 -10.54
N ARG A 235 32.30 7.46 -10.43
CA ARG A 235 31.60 7.77 -9.18
C ARG A 235 30.08 7.63 -9.34
N PRO A 236 29.36 7.16 -8.30
CA PRO A 236 27.90 7.09 -8.35
C PRO A 236 27.29 8.49 -8.47
N THR A 237 26.26 8.59 -9.30
CA THR A 237 25.43 9.78 -9.52
C THR A 237 24.04 9.58 -8.95
N ALA A 238 23.21 10.63 -8.92
CA ALA A 238 21.82 10.50 -8.48
C ALA A 238 21.03 9.44 -9.28
N LEU A 239 21.33 9.29 -10.58
CA LEU A 239 20.76 8.24 -11.43
C LEU A 239 21.14 6.82 -10.96
N ASP A 240 22.41 6.61 -10.64
CA ASP A 240 22.90 5.31 -10.13
C ASP A 240 22.18 4.96 -8.82
N LEU A 241 21.99 5.93 -7.93
CA LEU A 241 21.27 5.76 -6.67
C LEU A 241 19.78 5.47 -6.89
N ARG A 242 19.15 6.10 -7.88
CA ARG A 242 17.73 5.89 -8.25
C ARG A 242 17.52 4.46 -8.72
N LEU A 243 18.37 3.98 -9.62
CA LEU A 243 18.31 2.61 -10.11
C LEU A 243 18.63 1.60 -9.00
N PHE A 244 19.69 1.88 -8.22
CA PHE A 244 20.08 1.07 -7.07
C PHE A 244 18.90 0.84 -6.13
N ALA A 245 18.20 1.90 -5.73
CA ALA A 245 17.09 1.80 -4.79
C ALA A 245 15.97 0.87 -5.28
N GLN A 246 15.66 0.88 -6.59
CA GLN A 246 14.68 -0.03 -7.20
C GLN A 246 15.18 -1.48 -7.24
N LEU A 247 16.41 -1.69 -7.70
CA LEU A 247 17.01 -3.01 -7.79
C LEU A 247 17.19 -3.66 -6.42
N THR A 248 17.52 -2.87 -5.39
CA THR A 248 17.68 -3.36 -4.02
C THR A 248 16.40 -4.01 -3.48
N LEU A 249 15.21 -3.46 -3.77
CA LEU A 249 13.94 -4.08 -3.37
C LEU A 249 13.73 -5.47 -3.97
N ILE A 250 14.23 -5.71 -5.18
CA ILE A 250 14.04 -6.99 -5.87
C ILE A 250 15.16 -7.98 -5.51
N LEU A 251 16.41 -7.51 -5.47
CA LEU A 251 17.58 -8.37 -5.31
C LEU A 251 17.88 -8.73 -3.85
N SER A 252 17.47 -7.89 -2.89
CA SER A 252 17.77 -8.14 -1.46
C SER A 252 16.65 -8.83 -0.70
N ILE A 253 15.40 -8.76 -1.20
CA ILE A 253 14.24 -9.37 -0.53
C ILE A 253 14.08 -10.81 -1.02
N GLN A 254 13.78 -11.72 -0.10
CA GLN A 254 13.43 -13.10 -0.45
C GLN A 254 11.99 -13.15 -0.97
N LEU A 255 11.84 -13.16 -2.30
CA LEU A 255 10.54 -13.22 -2.97
C LEU A 255 10.11 -14.67 -3.23
N VAL A 256 8.83 -14.97 -2.97
CA VAL A 256 8.25 -16.31 -3.22
C VAL A 256 8.21 -16.64 -4.71
N ASN A 257 7.91 -15.64 -5.55
CA ASN A 257 8.07 -15.71 -6.99
C ASN A 257 9.28 -14.85 -7.41
N PRO A 258 10.47 -15.48 -7.60
CA PRO A 258 11.71 -14.79 -7.96
C PRO A 258 11.89 -14.62 -9.48
N LEU A 259 10.82 -14.45 -10.27
CA LEU A 259 10.93 -14.27 -11.73
C LEU A 259 11.88 -13.13 -12.12
N LEU A 260 11.64 -11.93 -11.60
CA LEU A 260 12.43 -10.75 -11.93
C LEU A 260 13.88 -10.81 -11.39
N PRO A 261 14.13 -11.23 -10.13
CA PRO A 261 15.49 -11.51 -9.66
C PRO A 261 16.23 -12.52 -10.53
N ASN A 262 15.58 -13.62 -10.93
CA ASN A 262 16.20 -14.65 -11.76
C ASN A 262 16.55 -14.12 -13.16
N LEU A 263 15.67 -13.28 -13.73
CA LEU A 263 15.94 -12.62 -15.00
C LEU A 263 17.16 -11.68 -14.91
N LEU A 264 17.24 -10.86 -13.85
CA LEU A 264 18.36 -9.94 -13.63
C LEU A 264 19.68 -10.71 -13.46
N ASN A 265 19.69 -11.76 -12.64
CA ASN A 265 20.88 -12.58 -12.41
C ASN A 265 21.36 -13.36 -13.64
N SER A 266 20.43 -13.81 -14.49
CA SER A 266 20.76 -14.61 -15.67
C SER A 266 21.11 -13.77 -16.91
N SER A 267 20.38 -12.68 -17.14
CA SER A 267 20.47 -11.91 -18.39
C SER A 267 21.15 -10.55 -18.24
N PHE A 268 21.19 -9.98 -17.03
CA PHE A 268 21.63 -8.59 -16.77
C PHE A 268 22.68 -8.53 -15.66
N SER A 269 23.73 -9.35 -15.76
CA SER A 269 24.78 -9.45 -14.74
C SER A 269 25.56 -8.14 -14.54
N THR A 270 25.63 -7.28 -15.56
CA THR A 270 26.25 -5.96 -15.48
C THR A 270 25.50 -5.04 -14.52
N LEU A 271 24.17 -5.07 -14.54
CA LEU A 271 23.29 -4.30 -13.65
C LEU A 271 23.33 -4.84 -12.22
N VAL A 272 23.40 -6.16 -12.04
CA VAL A 272 23.60 -6.76 -10.72
C VAL A 272 24.95 -6.33 -10.14
N SER A 273 26.02 -6.40 -10.95
CA SER A 273 27.34 -5.94 -10.55
C SER A 273 27.36 -4.43 -10.23
N HIS A 274 26.60 -3.61 -10.96
CA HIS A 274 26.40 -2.20 -10.66
C HIS A 274 25.74 -1.99 -9.31
N HIS A 275 24.64 -2.70 -9.04
CA HIS A 275 23.96 -2.68 -7.75
C HIS A 275 24.92 -3.01 -6.60
N ASP A 276 25.74 -4.05 -6.75
CA ASP A 276 26.69 -4.48 -5.70
C ASP A 276 27.84 -3.48 -5.50
N ARG A 277 28.29 -2.83 -6.57
CA ARG A 277 29.26 -1.70 -6.48
C ARG A 277 28.66 -0.52 -5.74
N VAL A 278 27.45 -0.09 -6.08
CA VAL A 278 26.77 1.01 -5.38
C VAL A 278 26.58 0.65 -3.90
N ARG A 279 26.14 -0.58 -3.60
CA ARG A 279 25.99 -1.08 -2.22
C ARG A 279 27.30 -1.00 -1.44
N SER A 280 28.41 -1.44 -2.02
CA SER A 280 29.71 -1.46 -1.34
C SER A 280 30.29 -0.07 -1.08
N VAL A 281 30.00 0.90 -1.96
CA VAL A 281 30.37 2.31 -1.74
C VAL A 281 29.54 2.96 -0.64
N LEU A 282 28.23 2.70 -0.60
CA LEU A 282 27.34 3.30 0.39
C LEU A 282 27.50 2.70 1.79
N PHE A 283 27.74 1.38 1.87
CA PHE A 283 27.77 0.62 3.12
C PHE A 283 29.01 -0.29 3.20
N PRO A 284 30.22 0.28 3.42
CA PRO A 284 31.44 -0.50 3.53
C PRO A 284 31.51 -1.27 4.86
N GLY A 285 31.12 -2.56 4.87
CA GLY A 285 31.37 -3.51 5.98
C GLY A 285 30.20 -4.45 6.35
N GLU A 286 30.52 -5.59 7.00
CA GLU A 286 29.52 -6.56 7.52
C GLU A 286 28.66 -6.00 8.66
N SER A 287 29.16 -4.98 9.37
CA SER A 287 28.44 -4.24 10.43
C SER A 287 27.75 -2.98 9.90
N GLY A 288 27.33 -2.95 8.63
CA GLY A 288 26.66 -1.83 7.94
C GLY A 288 25.31 -1.41 8.53
N SER A 289 25.24 -1.18 9.84
CA SER A 289 24.10 -0.57 10.49
C SER A 289 23.96 0.84 9.97
N LEU A 290 22.90 1.08 9.21
CA LEU A 290 22.45 2.42 8.90
C LEU A 290 22.36 3.21 10.21
N PRO A 291 22.69 4.52 10.20
CA PRO A 291 22.55 5.37 11.37
C PRO A 291 21.06 5.41 11.76
N TYR A 292 20.63 4.48 12.61
CA TYR A 292 19.24 4.28 12.98
C TYR A 292 18.94 5.09 14.24
N VAL A 293 17.93 5.94 14.15
CA VAL A 293 17.37 6.62 15.33
C VAL A 293 16.05 5.93 15.66
N PRO A 294 15.95 5.20 16.78
CA PRO A 294 14.68 4.64 17.21
C PRO A 294 13.70 5.79 17.45
N GLN A 295 12.48 5.67 16.93
CA GLN A 295 11.43 6.58 17.35
C GLN A 295 11.16 6.40 18.84
N PRO A 296 10.92 7.49 19.59
CA PRO A 296 10.35 7.35 20.91
C PRO A 296 9.04 6.56 20.77
N GLU A 297 8.88 5.51 21.55
CA GLU A 297 7.63 4.75 21.60
C GLU A 297 6.49 5.74 21.82
N ARG A 298 5.67 5.94 20.79
CA ARG A 298 4.44 6.69 20.98
C ARG A 298 3.60 5.87 21.94
N VAL A 299 3.46 6.38 23.16
CA VAL A 299 2.52 5.86 24.15
C VAL A 299 1.23 5.62 23.39
N ALA A 300 0.84 4.35 23.34
CA ALA A 300 -0.29 3.91 22.56
C ALA A 300 -1.45 4.84 22.89
N THR A 301 -1.97 5.55 21.89
CA THR A 301 -3.27 6.19 22.07
C THR A 301 -4.21 5.03 22.33
N SER A 302 -4.55 4.86 23.61
CA SER A 302 -5.47 3.84 24.08
C SER A 302 -6.74 3.94 23.21
N TRP A 303 -7.48 2.85 23.05
CA TRP A 303 -8.78 2.88 22.39
C TRP A 303 -9.65 4.03 22.90
N SER A 304 -9.51 4.36 24.19
CA SER A 304 -10.14 5.52 24.82
C SER A 304 -9.73 6.86 24.21
N GLU A 305 -8.48 7.04 23.78
CA GLU A 305 -7.99 8.28 23.15
C GLU A 305 -8.40 8.39 21.68
N TRP A 306 -8.50 7.27 20.95
CA TRP A 306 -9.08 7.29 19.59
C TRP A 306 -10.57 7.64 19.63
N PHE A 307 -11.36 6.96 20.48
CA PHE A 307 -12.76 7.31 20.71
C PHE A 307 -12.91 8.71 21.30
N ALA A 308 -12.06 9.10 22.25
CA ALA A 308 -12.05 10.45 22.78
C ALA A 308 -11.64 11.48 21.73
N SER A 309 -10.81 11.18 20.74
CA SER A 309 -10.49 12.10 19.64
C SER A 309 -11.66 12.22 18.66
N ALA A 310 -12.33 11.10 18.36
CA ALA A 310 -13.53 11.04 17.53
C ALA A 310 -14.75 11.72 18.19
N TRP A 311 -14.77 11.77 19.52
CA TRP A 311 -15.78 12.46 20.34
C TRP A 311 -15.28 13.77 20.96
N SER A 312 -14.01 14.13 20.78
CA SER A 312 -13.45 15.37 21.30
C SER A 312 -14.00 16.49 20.45
N THR A 313 -14.69 17.40 21.13
CA THR A 313 -15.00 18.69 20.56
C THR A 313 -13.70 19.43 20.39
N GLU A 314 -13.31 19.63 19.13
CA GLU A 314 -12.26 20.56 18.73
C GLU A 314 -12.42 21.87 19.54
N PRO A 315 -11.42 22.31 20.31
CA PRO A 315 -11.55 23.52 21.10
C PRO A 315 -11.77 24.68 20.13
N LYS A 316 -12.81 25.47 20.40
CA LYS A 316 -13.12 26.68 19.63
C LYS A 316 -11.85 27.54 19.53
N ARG A 317 -11.22 27.54 18.36
CA ARG A 317 -10.41 28.68 17.95
C ARG A 317 -11.37 29.85 17.80
N ASP A 318 -11.24 30.82 18.69
CA ASP A 318 -11.95 32.10 18.60
C ASP A 318 -11.51 32.82 17.33
N GLY A 319 -12.20 32.51 16.24
CA GLY A 319 -12.09 33.13 14.94
C GLY A 319 -13.46 33.09 14.31
N ARG A 320 -14.15 34.24 14.33
CA ARG A 320 -15.46 34.44 13.71
C ARG A 320 -15.42 33.94 12.26
N SER A 321 -16.04 32.81 11.97
CA SER A 321 -16.51 32.49 10.62
C SER A 321 -17.84 31.74 10.70
N ALA A 322 -18.78 32.15 9.86
CA ALA A 322 -20.14 31.65 9.84
C ALA A 322 -20.15 30.15 9.45
N SER A 323 -20.21 29.25 10.42
CA SER A 323 -20.42 27.82 10.13
C SER A 323 -21.83 27.64 9.55
N SER A 324 -21.90 27.33 8.26
CA SER A 324 -23.11 27.05 7.49
C SER A 324 -24.04 26.08 8.24
N LYS A 325 -25.36 26.37 8.24
CA LYS A 325 -26.42 25.53 8.84
C LYS A 325 -26.25 24.03 8.52
N ARG A 326 -25.76 23.73 7.30
CA ARG A 326 -25.47 22.38 6.80
C ARG A 326 -24.51 21.57 7.69
N ALA A 327 -23.52 22.22 8.32
CA ALA A 327 -22.57 21.55 9.22
C ALA A 327 -23.18 21.22 10.60
N LYS A 328 -24.24 21.92 11.01
CA LYS A 328 -25.02 21.60 12.22
C LYS A 328 -26.01 20.47 11.94
N ASP A 329 -26.65 20.48 10.77
CA ASP A 329 -27.60 19.45 10.36
C ASP A 329 -26.91 18.09 10.18
N PHE A 330 -25.73 18.06 9.55
CA PHE A 330 -24.92 16.83 9.44
C PHE A 330 -24.49 16.27 10.80
N ARG A 331 -24.33 17.16 11.80
CA ARG A 331 -23.95 16.78 13.16
C ARG A 331 -25.13 16.13 13.90
N ARG A 332 -26.33 16.69 13.77
CA ARG A 332 -27.57 16.13 14.32
C ARG A 332 -27.91 14.80 13.66
N ALA A 333 -27.82 14.72 12.33
CA ALA A 333 -28.08 13.49 11.59
C ALA A 333 -27.14 12.35 12.02
N ARG A 334 -25.85 12.65 12.22
CA ARG A 334 -24.87 11.67 12.71
C ARG A 334 -25.16 11.20 14.13
N TRP A 335 -25.56 12.09 15.03
CA TRP A 335 -25.97 11.71 16.40
C TRP A 335 -27.26 10.88 16.42
N MET A 336 -28.25 11.24 15.59
CA MET A 336 -29.48 10.44 15.44
C MET A 336 -29.19 9.04 14.89
N TRP A 337 -28.28 8.94 13.92
CA TRP A 337 -27.87 7.64 13.38
C TRP A 337 -27.17 6.78 14.43
N PHE A 338 -26.24 7.34 15.21
CA PHE A 338 -25.58 6.59 16.28
C PHE A 338 -26.55 6.17 17.40
N ALA A 339 -27.50 7.03 17.78
CA ALA A 339 -28.53 6.69 18.75
C ALA A 339 -29.44 5.55 18.25
N GLY A 340 -29.86 5.61 16.98
CA GLY A 340 -30.67 4.56 16.36
C GLY A 340 -29.91 3.23 16.25
N ALA A 341 -28.65 3.27 15.79
CA ALA A 341 -27.82 2.07 15.68
C ALA A 341 -27.51 1.45 17.04
N GLY A 342 -27.20 2.27 18.05
CA GLY A 342 -26.98 1.81 19.43
C GLY A 342 -28.23 1.22 20.06
N GLY A 343 -29.40 1.86 19.84
CA GLY A 343 -30.69 1.34 20.26
C GLY A 343 -31.00 -0.02 19.63
N ALA A 344 -30.90 -0.14 18.31
CA ALA A 344 -31.14 -1.39 17.60
C ALA A 344 -30.19 -2.52 18.04
N MET A 345 -28.92 -2.21 18.29
CA MET A 345 -27.95 -3.18 18.80
C MET A 345 -28.31 -3.63 20.23
N MET A 346 -28.72 -2.71 21.11
CA MET A 346 -29.17 -3.05 22.47
C MET A 346 -30.44 -3.91 22.44
N THR A 347 -31.41 -3.54 21.61
CA THR A 347 -32.65 -4.31 21.41
C THR A 347 -32.34 -5.71 20.88
N TYR A 348 -31.40 -5.84 19.94
CA TYR A 348 -30.97 -7.15 19.43
C TYR A 348 -30.26 -7.98 20.52
N LEU A 349 -29.39 -7.38 21.34
CA LEU A 349 -28.71 -8.08 22.43
C LEU A 349 -29.69 -8.58 23.51
N LEU A 350 -30.74 -7.82 23.80
CA LEU A 350 -31.80 -8.22 24.73
C LEU A 350 -32.73 -9.29 24.11
N ALA A 351 -33.16 -9.11 22.86
CA ALA A 351 -34.07 -10.03 22.16
C ALA A 351 -33.41 -11.36 21.80
N SER A 352 -32.10 -11.37 21.52
CA SER A 352 -31.35 -12.59 21.20
C SER A 352 -31.03 -13.46 22.41
N GLY A 353 -31.31 -12.98 23.64
CA GLY A 353 -31.03 -13.71 24.87
C GLY A 353 -29.55 -13.92 25.19
N LEU A 354 -28.65 -13.20 24.50
CA LEU A 354 -27.19 -13.28 24.72
C LEU A 354 -26.75 -12.70 26.07
N VAL A 355 -27.56 -11.81 26.66
CA VAL A 355 -27.30 -11.20 27.97
C VAL A 355 -28.46 -11.55 28.91
N LYS A 356 -28.20 -12.38 29.92
CA LYS A 356 -29.12 -12.55 31.05
C LYS A 356 -28.88 -11.43 32.05
N LEU A 357 -29.82 -10.50 32.15
CA LEU A 357 -29.85 -9.53 33.24
C LEU A 357 -30.28 -10.28 34.52
N GLU A 358 -29.32 -10.64 35.36
CA GLU A 358 -29.61 -11.12 36.71
C GLU A 358 -29.96 -9.88 37.55
N SER A 359 -31.26 -9.61 37.65
CA SER A 359 -31.79 -8.54 38.49
C SER A 359 -31.71 -8.99 39.95
N GLY A 360 -30.64 -8.58 40.64
CA GLY A 360 -30.55 -8.68 42.09
C GLY A 360 -31.69 -7.88 42.72
N GLY A 361 -32.67 -8.59 43.25
CA GLY A 361 -33.91 -8.02 43.77
C GLY A 361 -33.68 -7.15 45.01
N ASN A 362 -34.48 -6.09 45.10
CA ASN A 362 -34.97 -5.62 46.39
C ASN A 362 -36.38 -5.03 46.24
N GLU A 363 -37.31 -5.72 46.90
CA GLU A 363 -38.51 -5.24 47.59
C GLU A 363 -39.62 -4.50 46.81
N GLU A 364 -40.71 -5.26 46.61
CA GLU A 364 -42.14 -4.94 46.78
C GLU A 364 -42.57 -3.46 46.78
N LEU A 365 -43.55 -3.13 45.94
CA LEU A 365 -44.82 -2.50 46.34
C LEU A 365 -45.87 -2.74 45.24
N GLU A 366 -47.08 -3.08 45.69
CA GLU A 366 -48.25 -3.51 44.93
C GLU A 366 -48.96 -2.37 44.15
N ASP A 367 -49.80 -2.84 43.24
CA ASP A 367 -51.09 -2.31 42.79
C ASP A 367 -51.25 -1.56 41.45
N ASP A 368 -52.16 -2.17 40.69
CA ASP A 368 -53.14 -1.66 39.73
C ASP A 368 -52.68 -1.13 38.38
N GLU A 369 -53.13 -1.79 37.30
CA GLU A 369 -54.21 -1.28 36.42
C GLU A 369 -54.42 -2.18 35.18
N GLU A 370 -55.61 -2.79 35.16
CA GLU A 370 -56.51 -3.16 34.04
C GLU A 370 -55.94 -3.54 32.65
N GLU A 371 -56.21 -4.81 32.28
CA GLU A 371 -56.17 -5.33 30.90
C GLU A 371 -57.30 -4.71 30.04
N VAL A 372 -56.94 -4.23 28.85
CA VAL A 372 -57.90 -4.02 27.75
C VAL A 372 -57.43 -4.87 26.57
N GLU A 373 -58.25 -5.86 26.23
CA GLU A 373 -58.08 -6.81 25.13
C GLU A 373 -58.10 -6.09 23.76
N GLU A 374 -57.15 -6.44 22.90
CA GLU A 374 -57.14 -6.13 21.45
C GLU A 374 -57.91 -7.23 20.71
N ASP A 375 -59.03 -6.89 20.06
CA ASP A 375 -59.69 -7.78 19.09
C ASP A 375 -59.00 -7.67 17.71
N GLU A 376 -58.44 -8.79 17.27
CA GLU A 376 -57.89 -9.04 15.93
C GLU A 376 -59.03 -9.19 14.89
N GLU A 377 -58.96 -8.48 13.76
CA GLU A 377 -59.78 -8.77 12.57
C GLU A 377 -58.89 -9.28 11.43
N ILE A 378 -58.92 -10.60 11.23
CA ILE A 378 -58.22 -11.34 10.16
C ILE A 378 -59.14 -11.39 8.92
N LEU A 379 -58.72 -10.77 7.82
CA LEU A 379 -59.36 -10.91 6.50
C LEU A 379 -58.72 -12.08 5.73
N VAL A 380 -59.45 -13.20 5.64
CA VAL A 380 -59.17 -14.32 4.72
C VAL A 380 -59.89 -14.07 3.40
N VAL A 381 -59.15 -14.05 2.29
CA VAL A 381 -59.69 -14.06 0.92
C VAL A 381 -59.54 -15.48 0.39
N GLU A 382 -60.65 -16.21 0.31
CA GLU A 382 -60.75 -17.51 -0.36
C GLU A 382 -61.16 -17.29 -1.82
N ALA A 383 -60.44 -17.94 -2.74
CA ALA A 383 -60.68 -17.90 -4.19
C ALA A 383 -61.42 -19.18 -4.60
N ASP A 384 -62.64 -19.04 -5.10
CA ASP A 384 -63.40 -20.12 -5.70
C ASP A 384 -62.87 -20.46 -7.10
N PHE A 385 -62.53 -21.73 -7.30
CA PHE A 385 -62.47 -22.38 -8.62
C PHE A 385 -63.44 -23.57 -8.57
N GLU A 386 -64.52 -23.49 -9.34
CA GLU A 386 -65.45 -24.60 -9.56
C GLU A 386 -65.38 -25.03 -11.02
N GLU A 387 -65.33 -26.35 -11.20
CA GLU A 387 -65.12 -27.10 -12.43
C GLU A 387 -66.28 -26.96 -13.44
N MET A 388 -65.94 -27.14 -14.71
CA MET A 388 -66.75 -27.94 -15.64
C MET A 388 -65.85 -28.77 -16.54
#